data_AF-S2F0L8-F1
#
_entry.id   AF-S2F0L8-F1
#
_cell.length_a   1.000
_cell.length_b   1.000
_cell.length_c   1.000
_cell.angle_alpha   90.00
_cell.angle_beta   90.00
_cell.angle_gamma   90.00
#
_symmetry.space_group_name_H-M   'P 1'
#
loop_
_entity.id
_entity.type
_entity.pdbx_description
1 polymer ?
#
loop_
_entity_poly.entity_id
_entity_poly.type
_entity_poly.pdbx_seq_one_letter_code
_entity_poly.pdbx_strand_id
1 'polypeptide(L)'
;MTSPTLKLLERKMLRRQALEQAPAPAPEGGHGLGAAIEQLIAEEVERRVGEAEERARQQHLLDRQFNKPVPRTFEQLPPVPRTQPPKAMEFTFQRDELRRIAVISVDGEQWRVQRGAHGEIVRMVPIDTAPMPPAIEPPELKQARQYDPGTER
;
A
#
# COMPACT_ATOMS: atom_id res chain seq x y z
N MET A 1 24.46 7.15 -1.09
CA MET A 1 23.06 6.72 -0.95
C MET A 1 22.25 7.92 -0.48
N THR A 2 21.52 8.63 -1.34
CA THR A 2 20.74 9.81 -0.93
C THR A 2 19.48 9.36 -0.17
N SER A 3 19.26 9.90 1.03
CA SER A 3 18.16 9.49 1.89
C SER A 3 16.79 9.89 1.31
N PRO A 4 15.74 9.10 1.54
CA PRO A 4 14.40 9.34 0.99
C PRO A 4 13.78 10.68 1.41
N THR A 5 14.18 11.20 2.58
CA THR A 5 13.79 12.53 3.07
C THR A 5 14.39 13.67 2.24
N LEU A 6 15.62 13.54 1.74
CA LEU A 6 16.24 14.56 0.90
C LEU A 6 15.55 14.67 -0.46
N LYS A 7 15.13 13.54 -1.06
CA LYS A 7 14.37 13.52 -2.32
C LYS A 7 13.00 14.22 -2.20
N LEU A 8 12.35 14.06 -1.04
CA LEU A 8 11.08 14.74 -0.76
C LEU A 8 11.26 16.26 -0.60
N LEU A 9 12.36 16.68 0.01
CA LEU A 9 12.67 18.10 0.21
C LEU A 9 13.00 18.79 -1.13
N GLU A 10 13.78 18.13 -1.98
CA GLU A 10 14.11 18.59 -3.33
C GLU A 10 12.85 18.79 -4.18
N ARG A 11 11.93 17.81 -4.16
CA ARG A 11 10.65 17.91 -4.89
C ARG A 11 9.77 19.07 -4.40
N LYS A 12 9.81 19.39 -3.10
CA LYS A 12 9.09 20.53 -2.52
C LYS A 12 9.73 21.87 -2.92
N MET A 13 11.06 21.95 -2.94
CA MET A 13 11.76 23.16 -3.38
C MET A 13 11.52 23.47 -4.86
N LEU A 14 11.62 22.46 -5.74
CA LEU A 14 11.36 22.62 -7.17
C LEU A 14 9.94 23.12 -7.45
N ARG A 15 8.95 22.59 -6.73
CA ARG A 15 7.55 23.04 -6.86
C ARG A 15 7.34 24.49 -6.42
N ARG A 16 8.05 24.93 -5.39
CA ARG A 16 7.98 26.30 -4.87
C ARG A 16 8.64 27.30 -5.84
N GLN A 17 9.80 26.96 -6.38
CA GLN A 17 10.47 27.77 -7.40
C GLN A 17 9.64 27.88 -8.68
N ALA A 18 8.96 26.81 -9.11
CA ALA A 18 8.08 26.83 -10.27
C ALA A 18 6.85 27.75 -10.10
N LEU A 19 6.38 27.93 -8.87
CA LEU A 19 5.27 28.85 -8.55
C LEU A 19 5.73 30.31 -8.45
N GLU A 20 6.97 30.55 -8.01
CA GLU A 20 7.56 31.90 -7.90
C GLU A 20 8.07 32.45 -9.25
N GLN A 21 8.37 31.58 -10.23
CA GLN A 21 8.83 31.98 -11.57
C GLN A 21 7.73 32.05 -12.64
N ALA A 22 6.45 31.85 -12.29
CA ALA A 22 5.38 32.08 -13.25
C ALA A 22 5.29 33.60 -13.55
N PRO A 23 5.58 34.06 -14.78
CA PRO A 23 5.36 35.45 -15.13
C PRO A 23 3.86 35.75 -15.04
N ALA A 24 3.48 36.81 -14.34
CA ALA A 24 2.13 37.34 -14.39
C ALA A 24 1.84 37.73 -15.86
N PRO A 25 0.70 37.32 -16.44
CA PRO A 25 0.34 37.78 -17.79
C PRO A 25 0.13 39.30 -17.72
N ALA A 26 0.93 40.03 -18.50
CA ALA A 26 0.79 41.47 -18.64
C ALA A 26 -0.53 41.78 -19.37
N PRO A 27 -1.32 42.76 -18.91
CA PRO A 27 -2.49 43.20 -19.65
C PRO A 27 -2.04 44.15 -20.75
N GLU A 28 -1.78 43.62 -21.95
CA GLU A 28 -1.61 44.44 -23.15
C GLU A 28 -2.99 44.81 -23.70
N GLY A 29 -3.39 46.06 -23.46
CA GLY A 29 -4.62 46.62 -23.98
C GLY A 29 -4.64 46.64 -25.51
N GLY A 30 -5.72 46.13 -26.08
CA GLY A 30 -6.03 46.26 -27.50
C GLY A 30 -7.07 45.22 -27.91
N HIS A 31 -8.23 45.67 -28.40
CA HIS A 31 -9.32 44.85 -28.89
C HIS A 31 -8.83 43.71 -29.80
N GLY A 32 -8.72 42.52 -29.23
CA GLY A 32 -8.19 41.35 -29.90
C GLY A 32 -8.82 40.10 -29.31
N LEU A 33 -8.87 39.05 -30.12
CA LEU A 33 -9.38 37.73 -29.75
C LEU A 33 -8.88 37.26 -28.37
N GLY A 34 -7.65 37.65 -27.98
CA GLY A 34 -7.08 37.38 -26.66
C GLY A 34 -7.89 37.93 -25.49
N ALA A 35 -8.33 39.20 -25.55
CA ALA A 35 -9.16 39.81 -24.51
C ALA A 35 -10.55 39.14 -24.40
N ALA A 36 -11.11 38.70 -25.53
CA ALA A 36 -12.37 37.94 -25.54
C ALA A 36 -12.19 36.52 -24.94
N ILE A 37 -11.05 35.87 -25.20
CA ILE A 37 -10.70 34.59 -24.60
C ILE A 37 -10.49 34.75 -23.08
N GLU A 38 -9.82 35.81 -22.64
CA GLU A 38 -9.61 36.11 -21.22
C GLU A 38 -10.93 36.34 -20.49
N GLN A 39 -11.89 37.04 -21.10
CA GLN A 39 -13.23 37.21 -20.55
C GLN A 39 -13.97 35.87 -20.41
N LEU A 40 -13.95 35.03 -21.44
CA LEU A 40 -14.56 33.70 -21.38
C LEU A 40 -13.90 32.79 -20.33
N ILE A 41 -12.58 32.89 -20.17
CA ILE A 41 -11.86 32.15 -19.12
C ILE A 41 -12.25 32.67 -17.74
N ALA A 42 -12.33 33.99 -17.56
CA ALA A 42 -12.73 34.59 -16.29
C ALA A 42 -14.14 34.15 -15.88
N GLU A 43 -15.10 34.19 -16.79
CA GLU A 43 -16.48 33.75 -16.56
C GLU A 43 -16.56 32.26 -16.19
N GLU A 44 -15.83 31.39 -16.91
CA GLU A 44 -15.83 29.95 -16.64
C GLU A 44 -15.12 29.61 -15.32
N VAL A 45 -14.07 30.36 -14.96
CA VAL A 45 -13.38 30.21 -13.67
C VAL A 45 -14.29 30.65 -12.53
N GLU A 46 -14.94 31.81 -12.63
CA GLU A 46 -15.90 32.28 -11.63
C GLU A 46 -17.03 31.28 -11.43
N ARG A 47 -17.58 30.73 -12.52
CA ARG A 47 -18.62 29.70 -12.46
C ARG A 47 -18.13 28.45 -11.72
N ARG A 48 -16.96 27.92 -12.07
CA ARG A 48 -16.42 26.69 -11.45
C ARG A 48 -16.03 26.89 -10.00
N VAL A 49 -15.48 28.06 -9.65
CA VAL A 49 -15.13 28.39 -8.27
C VAL A 49 -16.40 28.55 -7.44
N GLY A 50 -17.43 29.24 -7.95
CA GLY A 50 -18.73 29.35 -7.30
C GLY A 50 -19.37 27.98 -7.02
N GLU A 51 -19.43 27.11 -8.03
CA GLU A 51 -19.93 25.74 -7.85
C GLU A 51 -19.12 24.92 -6.83
N ALA A 52 -17.80 25.09 -6.80
CA ALA A 52 -16.93 24.40 -5.85
C ALA A 52 -17.14 24.90 -4.41
N GLU A 53 -17.30 26.21 -4.21
CA GLU A 53 -17.60 26.80 -2.92
C GLU A 53 -18.96 26.38 -2.39
N GLU A 54 -20.00 26.37 -3.23
CA GLU A 54 -21.33 25.91 -2.85
C GLU A 54 -21.32 24.44 -2.43
N ARG A 55 -20.61 23.58 -3.18
CA ARG A 55 -20.43 22.17 -2.81
C ARG A 55 -19.66 22.01 -1.50
N ALA A 56 -18.63 22.80 -1.26
CA ALA A 56 -17.88 22.77 0.00
C ALA A 56 -18.74 23.20 1.19
N ARG A 57 -19.55 24.26 1.03
CA ARG A 57 -20.51 24.71 2.06
C ARG A 57 -21.58 23.65 2.33
N GLN A 58 -22.12 23.02 1.28
CA GLN A 58 -23.10 21.94 1.44
C GLN A 58 -22.49 20.72 2.13
N GLN A 59 -21.26 20.32 1.78
CA GLN A 59 -20.55 19.23 2.46
C GLN A 59 -20.33 19.55 3.94
N HIS A 60 -19.96 20.79 4.27
CA HIS A 60 -19.80 21.22 5.67
C HIS A 60 -21.11 21.19 6.47
N LEU A 61 -22.27 21.42 5.82
CA LEU A 61 -23.58 21.29 6.46
C LEU A 61 -24.01 19.83 6.59
N LEU A 62 -23.63 18.98 5.62
CA LEU A 62 -23.91 17.55 5.60
C LEU A 62 -22.97 16.74 6.48
N ASP A 63 -21.84 17.31 6.90
CA ASP A 63 -21.01 16.80 7.97
C ASP A 63 -21.83 16.84 9.27
N ARG A 64 -22.58 15.76 9.44
CA ARG A 64 -23.49 15.39 10.55
C ARG A 64 -22.84 15.46 11.94
N GLN A 65 -21.61 15.95 12.05
CA GLN A 65 -20.86 16.11 13.28
C GLN A 65 -21.16 17.44 13.99
N PHE A 66 -21.58 18.48 13.27
CA PHE A 66 -21.79 19.81 13.87
C PHE A 66 -23.01 19.87 14.81
N ASN A 67 -24.05 19.06 14.54
CA ASN A 67 -25.29 19.01 15.32
C ASN A 67 -25.47 17.73 16.15
N LYS A 68 -24.40 16.95 16.41
CA LYS A 68 -24.54 15.79 17.30
C LYS A 68 -24.76 16.28 18.73
N PRO A 69 -25.84 15.87 19.42
CA PRO A 69 -26.02 16.22 20.81
C PRO A 69 -24.85 15.66 21.62
N VAL A 70 -24.18 16.52 22.38
CA VAL A 70 -23.12 16.10 23.29
C VAL A 70 -23.76 15.30 24.43
N PRO A 71 -23.37 14.03 24.65
CA PRO A 71 -23.95 13.22 25.71
C PRO A 71 -23.66 13.86 27.08
N ARG A 72 -24.72 14.06 27.87
CA ARG A 72 -24.64 14.72 29.20
C ARG A 72 -24.49 13.71 30.35
N THR A 73 -24.89 12.46 30.11
CA THR A 73 -24.84 11.37 31.08
C THR A 73 -24.05 10.20 30.53
N PHE A 74 -23.47 9.40 31.43
CA PHE A 74 -22.62 8.26 31.08
C PHE A 74 -23.35 7.20 30.23
N GLU A 75 -24.66 7.05 30.41
CA GLU A 75 -25.52 6.13 29.65
C GLU A 75 -25.68 6.49 28.16
N GLN A 76 -25.42 7.76 27.80
CA GLN A 76 -25.53 8.26 26.43
C GLN A 76 -24.22 8.11 25.65
N LEU A 77 -23.14 7.70 26.32
CA LEU A 77 -21.89 7.40 25.63
C LEU A 77 -22.05 6.10 24.85
N PRO A 78 -21.52 6.02 23.62
CA PRO A 78 -21.46 4.75 22.91
C PRO A 78 -20.66 3.75 23.75
N PRO A 79 -21.05 2.47 23.77
CA PRO A 79 -20.30 1.46 24.51
C PRO A 79 -18.86 1.44 24.02
N VAL A 80 -17.91 1.46 24.97
CA VAL A 80 -16.48 1.37 24.64
C VAL A 80 -16.24 0.06 23.88
N PRO A 81 -15.61 0.08 22.70
CA PRO A 81 -15.32 -1.14 21.97
C PRO A 81 -14.44 -2.03 22.86
N ARG A 82 -14.95 -3.20 23.22
CA ARG A 82 -14.18 -4.20 23.97
C ARG A 82 -13.21 -4.88 23.02
N THR A 83 -11.92 -4.85 23.34
CA THR A 83 -10.91 -5.64 22.63
C THR A 83 -11.25 -7.12 22.78
N GLN A 84 -11.27 -7.87 21.68
CA GLN A 84 -11.46 -9.31 21.74
C GLN A 84 -10.29 -9.97 22.49
N PRO A 85 -10.54 -11.04 23.27
CA PRO A 85 -9.46 -11.78 23.91
C PRO A 85 -8.55 -12.41 22.86
N PRO A 86 -7.23 -12.53 23.11
CA PRO A 86 -6.33 -13.19 22.18
C PRO A 86 -6.74 -14.66 22.00
N LYS A 87 -6.94 -15.08 20.75
CA LYS A 87 -7.13 -16.49 20.42
C LYS A 87 -5.76 -17.18 20.43
N ALA A 88 -5.60 -18.20 21.26
CA ALA A 88 -4.43 -19.06 21.18
C ALA A 88 -4.46 -19.81 19.84
N MET A 89 -3.40 -19.66 19.04
CA MET A 89 -3.21 -20.37 17.78
C MET A 89 -1.96 -21.23 17.93
N GLU A 90 -2.09 -22.51 17.63
CA GLU A 90 -0.96 -23.45 17.68
C GLU A 90 -0.39 -23.62 16.27
N PHE A 91 0.92 -23.43 16.15
CA PHE A 91 1.65 -23.60 14.90
C PHE A 91 2.62 -24.78 15.05
N THR A 92 2.47 -25.78 14.19
CA THR A 92 3.42 -26.89 14.11
C THR A 92 4.18 -26.83 12.79
N PHE A 93 5.50 -26.99 12.86
CA PHE A 93 6.39 -26.92 11.71
C PHE A 93 7.09 -28.26 11.52
N GLN A 94 6.87 -28.90 10.38
CA GLN A 94 7.64 -30.08 9.98
C GLN A 94 8.76 -29.65 9.05
N ARG A 95 9.96 -30.16 9.31
CA ARG A 95 11.17 -29.85 8.54
C ARG A 95 11.56 -31.02 7.65
N ASP A 96 12.12 -30.71 6.49
CA ASP A 96 12.69 -31.69 5.57
C ASP A 96 14.10 -32.15 6.01
N GLU A 97 14.71 -33.01 5.20
CA GLU A 97 16.06 -33.55 5.39
C GLU A 97 17.15 -32.46 5.44
N LEU A 98 16.89 -31.29 4.84
CA LEU A 98 17.75 -30.11 4.88
C LEU A 98 17.44 -29.17 6.07
N ARG A 99 16.61 -29.63 7.02
CA ARG A 99 16.09 -28.85 8.15
C ARG A 99 15.31 -27.60 7.75
N ARG A 100 14.82 -27.51 6.52
CA ARG A 100 13.97 -26.41 6.02
C ARG A 100 12.52 -26.74 6.31
N ILE A 101 11.70 -25.71 6.58
CA ILE A 101 10.27 -25.91 6.81
C ILE A 101 9.63 -26.39 5.50
N ALA A 102 8.96 -27.54 5.57
CA ALA A 102 8.28 -28.20 4.46
C ALA A 102 6.76 -28.19 4.63
N VAL A 103 6.27 -28.37 5.86
CA VAL A 103 4.85 -28.35 6.19
C VAL A 103 4.60 -27.45 7.39
N ILE A 104 3.54 -26.66 7.33
CA ILE A 104 3.06 -25.80 8.40
C ILE A 104 1.63 -26.22 8.71
N SER A 105 1.34 -26.54 9.96
CA SER A 105 -0.02 -26.80 10.42
C SER A 105 -0.47 -25.72 11.39
N VAL A 106 -1.67 -25.18 11.16
CA VAL A 106 -2.28 -24.09 11.94
C VAL A 106 -3.73 -24.44 12.20
N ASP A 107 -4.14 -24.53 13.46
CA ASP A 107 -5.53 -24.78 13.86
C ASP A 107 -6.19 -25.99 13.13
N GLY A 108 -5.40 -27.02 12.79
CA GLY A 108 -5.84 -28.23 12.08
C GLY A 108 -5.73 -28.19 10.55
N GLU A 109 -5.47 -27.03 9.95
CA GLU A 109 -5.20 -26.90 8.52
C GLU A 109 -3.72 -27.13 8.22
N GLN A 110 -3.42 -27.88 7.14
CA GLN A 110 -2.04 -28.16 6.74
C GLN A 110 -1.69 -27.51 5.40
N TRP A 111 -0.53 -26.88 5.38
CA TRP A 111 -0.01 -26.12 4.26
C TRP A 111 1.37 -26.64 3.89
N ARG A 112 1.56 -26.97 2.61
CA ARG A 112 2.86 -27.33 2.06
C ARG A 112 3.58 -26.08 1.56
N VAL A 113 4.84 -25.94 1.94
CA VAL A 113 5.71 -24.84 1.50
C VAL A 113 6.34 -25.20 0.15
N GLN A 114 6.04 -24.42 -0.88
CA GLN A 114 6.67 -24.53 -2.20
C GLN A 114 7.86 -23.58 -2.29
N ARG A 115 8.98 -24.09 -2.77
CA ARG A 115 10.23 -23.35 -2.91
C ARG A 115 10.61 -23.19 -4.38
N GLY A 116 11.18 -22.04 -4.69
CA GLY A 116 11.77 -21.74 -6.00
C GLY A 116 13.14 -22.38 -6.16
N ALA A 117 13.78 -22.14 -7.31
CA ALA A 117 15.06 -22.73 -7.66
C ALA A 117 16.21 -22.31 -6.73
N HIS A 118 16.09 -21.16 -6.06
CA HIS A 118 17.11 -20.62 -5.14
C HIS A 118 16.76 -20.88 -3.66
N GLY A 119 15.73 -21.72 -3.40
CA GLY A 119 15.31 -22.10 -2.05
C GLY A 119 14.39 -21.11 -1.35
N GLU A 120 14.03 -20.00 -1.99
CA GLU A 120 13.07 -19.01 -1.54
C GLU A 120 11.65 -19.60 -1.46
N ILE A 121 10.85 -19.18 -0.47
CA ILE A 121 9.46 -19.60 -0.36
C ILE A 121 8.65 -18.81 -1.40
N VAL A 122 8.10 -19.51 -2.38
CA VAL A 122 7.31 -18.90 -3.47
C VAL A 122 5.82 -18.94 -3.16
N ARG A 123 5.36 -20.02 -2.53
CA ARG A 123 3.93 -20.22 -2.26
C ARG A 123 3.71 -21.18 -1.08
N MET A 124 2.61 -21.00 -0.38
CA MET A 124 2.03 -22.01 0.51
C MET A 124 0.74 -22.54 -0.11
N VAL A 125 0.61 -23.86 -0.20
CA VAL A 125 -0.56 -24.51 -0.83
C VAL A 125 -1.22 -25.43 0.19
N PRO A 126 -2.56 -25.38 0.35
CA PRO A 126 -3.25 -26.33 1.21
C PRO A 126 -3.01 -27.75 0.70
N ILE A 127 -2.76 -28.70 1.60
CA ILE A 127 -2.46 -30.09 1.22
C ILE A 127 -3.66 -30.74 0.50
N ASP A 128 -4.88 -30.28 0.78
CA ASP A 128 -6.11 -30.85 0.24
C ASP A 128 -6.44 -30.42 -1.21
N THR A 129 -5.79 -29.37 -1.73
CA THR A 129 -6.29 -28.66 -2.93
C THR A 129 -5.43 -28.79 -4.19
N ALA A 130 -4.34 -29.58 -4.25
CA ALA A 130 -3.56 -29.65 -5.50
C ALA A 130 -2.79 -30.94 -5.78
N PRO A 131 -2.72 -31.38 -7.06
CA PRO A 131 -1.81 -32.41 -7.50
C PRO A 131 -0.37 -31.93 -7.33
N MET A 132 0.48 -32.83 -6.86
CA MET A 132 1.88 -32.58 -6.54
C MET A 132 2.64 -32.08 -7.79
N PRO A 133 3.15 -30.83 -7.82
CA PRO A 133 4.10 -30.42 -8.86
C PRO A 133 5.41 -31.20 -8.68
N PRO A 134 6.20 -31.39 -9.76
CA PRO A 134 7.43 -32.17 -9.70
C PRO A 134 8.35 -31.60 -8.62
N ALA A 135 8.86 -32.48 -7.75
CA ALA A 135 9.82 -32.13 -6.73
C ALA A 135 11.08 -31.59 -7.41
N ILE A 136 11.24 -30.26 -7.45
CA ILE A 136 12.49 -29.65 -7.88
C ILE A 136 13.49 -29.91 -6.76
N GLU A 137 14.34 -30.92 -6.94
CA GLU A 137 15.39 -31.23 -5.99
C GLU A 137 16.34 -30.04 -5.84
N PRO A 138 16.60 -29.57 -4.60
CA PRO A 138 17.56 -28.53 -4.32
C PRO A 138 18.94 -28.86 -4.91
N PRO A 139 19.65 -27.88 -5.51
CA PRO A 139 20.98 -28.10 -6.09
C PRO A 139 21.99 -28.61 -5.05
N GLU A 140 21.84 -28.21 -3.79
CA GLU A 140 22.66 -28.66 -2.66
C GLU A 140 22.57 -30.18 -2.43
N LEU A 141 21.39 -30.79 -2.58
CA LEU A 141 21.22 -32.24 -2.44
C LEU A 141 21.83 -33.00 -3.61
N LYS A 142 21.79 -32.43 -4.82
CA LYS A 142 22.44 -33.04 -6.00
C LYS A 142 23.96 -33.10 -5.85
N GLN A 143 24.55 -32.04 -5.30
CA GLN A 143 25.99 -31.97 -5.03
C GLN A 143 26.40 -32.91 -3.89
N ALA A 144 25.63 -32.98 -2.80
CA ALA A 144 25.92 -33.89 -1.69
C ALA A 144 25.84 -35.38 -2.07
N ARG A 145 25.04 -35.73 -3.10
CA ARG A 145 24.94 -37.10 -3.64
C ARG A 145 26.06 -37.46 -4.62
N GLN A 146 26.81 -36.49 -5.14
CA GLN A 146 28.01 -36.77 -5.93
C GLN A 146 29.14 -37.16 -4.96
N TYR A 147 29.29 -38.46 -4.75
CA TYR A 147 30.43 -39.05 -4.06
C TYR A 147 31.70 -38.76 -4.87
N ASP A 148 32.58 -37.91 -4.35
CA ASP A 148 33.96 -37.75 -4.84
C ASP A 148 34.86 -38.67 -3.99
N PRO A 149 35.35 -39.80 -4.54
CA PRO A 149 36.20 -40.72 -3.78
C PRO A 149 37.53 -40.13 -3.31
N GLY A 150 37.88 -38.91 -3.73
CA GLY A 150 39.15 -38.28 -3.37
C GLY A 150 40.32 -38.94 -4.10
N THR A 151 41.00 -38.19 -4.94
CA THR A 151 42.26 -38.65 -5.52
C THR A 151 43.30 -38.73 -4.41
N GLU A 152 43.74 -39.95 -4.08
CA GLU A 152 44.85 -40.22 -3.17
C GLU A 152 46.08 -39.38 -3.58
N ARG A 153 46.66 -38.65 -2.62
CA ARG A 153 47.94 -37.95 -2.76
C ARG A 153 49.09 -38.85 -2.32
#